data_AF-A0A847GAD9-F1
#
_entry.id   AF-A0A847GAD9-F1
#
_cell.length_a   1.000
_cell.length_b   1.000
_cell.length_c   1.000
_cell.angle_alpha   90.00
_cell.angle_beta   90.00
_cell.angle_gamma   90.00
#
_symmetry.space_group_name_H-M   'P 1'
#
loop_
_entity.id
_entity.type
_entity.pdbx_description
1 polymer ?
#
loop_
_entity_poly.entity_id
_entity_poly.type
_entity_poly.pdbx_seq_one_letter_code
_entity_poly.pdbx_strand_id
1 'polypeptide(L)'
;MRETSADIAKLCESWWEKLADATRMEQQSYVRRLLELLGWEDHLPFTPKPAAAALSALPCLLRGDGQCMVAAYFLPPGALDSPASVVERGLDHCPATKALLDETRAPGIHYLLATDLHRSYLYDARTEELLLHADDPRVFNADLAPALRRQNVERGSLEDLRRQPRSVVARRLREWNQRWAEHLRREGRISEEAASLPGDRLCVARFLFGHDILRRTRDRLARRFGELVARASGVSPRGCGADLVRLFHDMWLDWRVELFAPCPELDTLLARDDIAAPWLREAGLLGRNKFTLAAVLESFNHGDPAEKMRVRMVPEENEERDLYLARLTLDTVDAARVAVDVTEEGYRAVTHWFDRLVAAYDRLDTEFDRHSRAAAPPVDDLDLFAWSEMDARRPAACADKLGHACSRGLTVYCAGARQRRVSLLLLTLHLISRLESRHEAADRLPDAARALAERPRVLPAAGKVMGINAPPDETGGLDD
;
A
#
# COMPACT_ATOMS: atom_id res chain seq x y z
N MET A 1 21.20 11.65 -36.23
CA MET A 1 20.44 10.87 -35.22
C MET A 1 20.55 9.34 -35.40
N ARG A 2 20.60 8.80 -36.62
CA ARG A 2 20.81 7.34 -36.84
C ARG A 2 22.23 6.85 -36.48
N GLU A 3 23.26 7.69 -36.68
CA GLU A 3 24.66 7.32 -36.38
C GLU A 3 24.91 7.11 -34.88
N THR A 4 24.55 8.09 -34.03
CA THR A 4 24.65 7.95 -32.56
C THR A 4 23.84 6.79 -31.99
N SER A 5 22.71 6.45 -32.62
CA SER A 5 21.87 5.31 -32.25
C SER A 5 22.57 3.98 -32.57
N ALA A 6 23.19 3.83 -33.74
CA ALA A 6 23.98 2.65 -34.08
C ALA A 6 25.22 2.51 -33.17
N ASP A 7 25.79 3.63 -32.72
CA ASP A 7 27.00 3.65 -31.89
C ASP A 7 26.74 3.21 -30.44
N ILE A 8 25.59 3.55 -29.84
CA ILE A 8 25.20 3.08 -28.50
C ILE A 8 25.03 1.54 -28.50
N ALA A 9 24.30 1.00 -29.48
CA ALA A 9 24.07 -0.43 -29.57
C ALA A 9 25.39 -1.21 -29.72
N LYS A 10 26.28 -0.74 -30.61
CA LYS A 10 27.62 -1.32 -30.78
C LYS A 10 28.47 -1.23 -29.52
N LEU A 11 28.42 -0.10 -28.80
CA LEU A 11 29.14 0.07 -27.54
C LEU A 11 28.68 -0.97 -26.50
N CYS A 12 27.37 -1.10 -26.32
CA CYS A 12 26.76 -2.05 -25.40
C CYS A 12 27.02 -3.52 -25.78
N GLU A 13 26.96 -3.86 -27.08
CA GLU A 13 27.31 -5.19 -27.58
C GLU A 13 28.81 -5.49 -27.33
N SER A 14 29.70 -4.52 -27.60
CA SER A 14 31.14 -4.69 -27.36
C SER A 14 31.53 -4.80 -25.88
N TRP A 15 30.75 -4.17 -24.99
CA TRP A 15 30.87 -4.37 -23.55
C TRP A 15 30.53 -5.80 -23.15
N TRP A 16 29.45 -6.34 -23.73
CA TRP A 16 29.01 -7.70 -23.45
C TRP A 16 29.94 -8.77 -24.01
N GLU A 17 30.62 -8.52 -25.13
CA GLU A 17 31.58 -9.47 -25.68
C GLU A 17 32.89 -9.55 -24.87
N LYS A 18 33.28 -8.48 -24.18
CA LYS A 18 34.52 -8.43 -23.38
C LYS A 18 34.33 -8.83 -21.90
N LEU A 19 33.19 -9.47 -21.59
CA LEU A 19 32.68 -9.74 -20.24
C LEU A 19 33.64 -10.47 -19.29
N ALA A 20 34.48 -11.37 -19.81
CA ALA A 20 35.19 -12.32 -18.97
C ALA A 20 36.32 -11.69 -18.16
N ASP A 21 36.94 -10.61 -18.68
CA ASP A 21 38.24 -10.12 -18.20
C ASP A 21 38.28 -8.60 -17.97
N ALA A 22 37.17 -7.88 -18.15
CA ALA A 22 37.17 -6.42 -18.15
C ALA A 22 37.49 -5.83 -16.77
N THR A 23 38.60 -5.09 -16.69
CA THR A 23 39.02 -4.41 -15.45
C THR A 23 38.09 -3.25 -15.09
N ARG A 24 38.06 -2.82 -13.81
CA ARG A 24 37.27 -1.65 -13.38
C ARG A 24 37.61 -0.37 -14.15
N MET A 25 38.85 -0.23 -14.62
CA MET A 25 39.27 0.88 -15.48
C MET A 25 38.65 0.80 -16.88
N GLU A 26 38.62 -0.39 -17.47
CA GLU A 26 37.90 -0.59 -18.73
C GLU A 26 36.42 -0.28 -18.52
N GLN A 27 35.86 -0.69 -17.37
CA GLN A 27 34.47 -0.42 -17.02
C GLN A 27 34.12 1.07 -17.09
N GLN A 28 34.96 1.91 -16.49
CA GLN A 28 34.80 3.36 -16.51
C GLN A 28 34.87 3.96 -17.92
N SER A 29 35.63 3.36 -18.84
CA SER A 29 35.77 3.89 -20.20
C SER A 29 34.49 3.73 -21.02
N TYR A 30 33.80 2.59 -20.93
CA TYR A 30 32.50 2.40 -21.60
C TYR A 30 31.39 3.23 -20.97
N VAL A 31 31.38 3.34 -19.63
CA VAL A 31 30.43 4.22 -18.92
C VAL A 31 30.59 5.65 -19.40
N ARG A 32 31.83 6.16 -19.42
CA ARG A 32 32.11 7.51 -19.92
C ARG A 32 31.64 7.67 -21.37
N ARG A 33 31.93 6.69 -22.24
CA ARG A 33 31.54 6.74 -23.64
C ARG A 33 30.02 6.73 -23.84
N LEU A 34 29.29 5.94 -23.07
CA LEU A 34 27.82 5.95 -23.08
C LEU A 34 27.27 7.31 -22.63
N LEU A 35 27.82 7.86 -21.55
CA LEU A 35 27.42 9.17 -21.04
C LEU A 35 27.70 10.29 -22.05
N GLU A 36 28.87 10.28 -22.72
CA GLU A 36 29.17 11.18 -23.84
C GLU A 36 28.13 11.06 -24.97
N LEU A 37 27.76 9.85 -25.37
CA LEU A 37 26.74 9.63 -26.41
C LEU A 37 25.34 10.12 -26.00
N LEU A 38 25.07 10.19 -24.69
CA LEU A 38 23.84 10.77 -24.12
C LEU A 38 23.96 12.28 -23.84
N GLY A 39 25.12 12.89 -24.07
CA GLY A 39 25.39 14.32 -23.85
C GLY A 39 25.75 14.69 -22.40
N TRP A 40 26.11 13.72 -21.57
CA TRP A 40 26.48 13.90 -20.15
C TRP A 40 28.00 13.98 -19.96
N GLU A 41 28.60 15.05 -20.48
CA GLU A 41 30.05 15.28 -20.36
C GLU A 41 30.47 15.60 -18.91
N ASP A 42 29.64 16.36 -18.17
CA ASP A 42 29.91 16.83 -16.80
C ASP A 42 29.36 15.90 -15.69
N HIS A 43 29.34 14.58 -15.92
CA HIS A 43 28.85 13.63 -14.91
C HIS A 43 29.73 13.62 -13.66
N LEU A 44 29.12 13.54 -12.48
CA LEU A 44 29.83 13.57 -11.20
C LEU A 44 29.84 12.17 -10.59
N PRO A 45 30.96 11.43 -10.63
CA PRO A 45 31.07 10.19 -9.87
C PRO A 45 30.97 10.50 -8.37
N PHE A 46 30.30 9.64 -7.61
CA PHE A 46 30.23 9.78 -6.16
C PHE A 46 30.66 8.49 -5.45
N THR A 47 30.94 8.56 -4.15
CA THR A 47 31.36 7.39 -3.40
C THR A 47 30.19 6.41 -3.28
N PRO A 48 30.33 5.15 -3.73
CA PRO A 48 29.28 4.15 -3.55
C PRO A 48 29.05 3.93 -2.06
N LYS A 49 27.80 3.91 -1.61
CA LYS A 49 27.49 3.44 -0.25
C LYS A 49 27.35 1.90 -0.26
N PRO A 50 27.10 1.25 0.89
CA PRO A 50 27.31 -0.19 1.05
C PRO A 50 26.64 -1.10 0.02
N ALA A 51 25.41 -0.82 -0.41
CA ALA A 51 24.70 -1.66 -1.38
C ALA A 51 25.31 -1.53 -2.78
N ALA A 52 25.60 -0.31 -3.22
CA ALA A 52 26.28 -0.08 -4.49
C ALA A 52 27.68 -0.71 -4.50
N ALA A 53 28.42 -0.62 -3.39
CA ALA A 53 29.73 -1.23 -3.25
C ALA A 53 29.67 -2.77 -3.28
N ALA A 54 28.69 -3.39 -2.60
CA ALA A 54 28.49 -4.83 -2.61
C ALA A 54 28.15 -5.38 -4.01
N LEU A 55 27.45 -4.59 -4.82
CA LEU A 55 27.14 -4.90 -6.21
C LEU A 55 28.26 -4.53 -7.19
N SER A 56 29.39 -4.01 -6.71
CA SER A 56 30.47 -3.45 -7.54
C SER A 56 29.98 -2.39 -8.54
N ALA A 57 28.93 -1.65 -8.19
CA ALA A 57 28.35 -0.62 -9.03
C ALA A 57 29.25 0.62 -9.09
N LEU A 58 29.30 1.25 -10.26
CA LEU A 58 29.90 2.56 -10.50
C LEU A 58 28.78 3.61 -10.48
N PRO A 59 28.63 4.37 -9.39
CA PRO A 59 27.61 5.40 -9.30
C PRO A 59 28.08 6.73 -9.93
N CYS A 60 27.17 7.38 -10.65
CA CYS A 60 27.34 8.70 -11.24
C CYS A 60 26.09 9.53 -10.99
N LEU A 61 26.26 10.81 -10.72
CA LEU A 61 25.18 11.78 -10.66
C LEU A 61 25.12 12.53 -11.99
N LEU A 62 23.97 12.48 -12.63
CA LEU A 62 23.68 13.24 -13.84
C LEU A 62 22.85 14.45 -13.44
N ARG A 63 23.45 15.63 -13.61
CA ARG A 63 22.86 16.92 -13.26
C ARG A 63 22.86 17.81 -14.50
N GLY A 64 21.66 18.11 -15.00
CA GLY A 64 21.50 19.11 -16.07
C GLY A 64 21.43 20.52 -15.48
N ASP A 65 21.25 21.51 -16.36
CA ASP A 65 21.05 22.91 -15.94
C ASP A 65 19.70 23.12 -15.20
N GLY A 66 18.81 22.12 -15.22
CA GLY A 66 17.56 22.06 -14.45
C GLY A 66 17.72 21.54 -13.02
N GLN A 67 16.59 21.51 -12.29
CA GLN A 67 16.52 20.95 -10.92
C GLN A 67 16.47 19.42 -10.88
N CYS A 68 16.33 18.76 -12.05
CA CYS A 68 16.25 17.31 -12.14
C CYS A 68 17.62 16.66 -11.93
N MET A 69 17.68 15.67 -11.04
CA MET A 69 18.90 14.90 -10.77
C MET A 69 18.61 13.41 -10.91
N VAL A 70 19.45 12.74 -11.70
CA VAL A 70 19.38 11.30 -11.94
C VAL A 70 20.60 10.64 -11.33
N ALA A 71 20.39 9.67 -10.44
CA ALA A 71 21.45 8.79 -9.99
C ALA A 71 21.56 7.61 -10.95
N ALA A 72 22.69 7.49 -11.64
CA ALA A 72 22.99 6.40 -12.55
C ALA A 72 23.95 5.41 -11.88
N TYR A 73 23.56 4.14 -11.84
CA TYR A 73 24.36 3.03 -11.35
C TYR A 73 24.70 2.11 -12.50
N PHE A 74 25.99 1.98 -12.79
CA PHE A 74 26.50 1.07 -13.80
C PHE A 74 27.01 -0.18 -13.11
N LEU A 75 26.37 -1.32 -13.36
CA LEU A 75 26.68 -2.59 -12.71
C LEU A 75 27.53 -3.48 -13.62
N PRO A 76 28.25 -4.46 -13.04
CA PRO A 76 28.84 -5.53 -13.82
C PRO A 76 27.76 -6.30 -14.60
N PRO A 77 28.11 -6.85 -15.77
CA PRO A 77 27.20 -7.69 -16.53
C PRO A 77 26.56 -8.84 -15.75
N GLY A 78 25.27 -9.04 -15.96
CA GLY A 78 24.52 -10.13 -15.32
C GLY A 78 24.15 -9.85 -13.86
N ALA A 79 24.55 -8.71 -13.29
CA ALA A 79 24.13 -8.30 -11.96
C ALA A 79 22.63 -7.90 -11.89
N LEU A 80 22.00 -7.66 -13.04
CA LEU A 80 20.59 -7.32 -13.15
C LEU A 80 19.78 -8.49 -13.71
N ASP A 81 18.68 -8.83 -13.05
CA ASP A 81 17.66 -9.72 -13.64
C ASP A 81 17.01 -9.08 -14.88
N SER A 82 16.45 -9.90 -15.77
CA SER A 82 15.69 -9.43 -16.93
C SER A 82 14.46 -8.63 -16.49
N PRO A 83 14.32 -7.36 -16.91
CA PRO A 83 13.12 -6.57 -16.61
C PRO A 83 11.82 -7.22 -17.05
N ALA A 84 11.77 -7.82 -18.24
CA ALA A 84 10.57 -8.51 -18.71
C ALA A 84 10.16 -9.64 -17.74
N SER A 85 11.12 -10.46 -17.27
CA SER A 85 10.85 -11.53 -16.32
C SER A 85 10.38 -11.02 -14.96
N VAL A 86 10.97 -9.93 -14.47
CA VAL A 86 10.55 -9.26 -13.21
C VAL A 86 9.10 -8.76 -13.34
N VAL A 87 8.79 -8.07 -14.44
CA VAL A 87 7.47 -7.52 -14.71
C VAL A 87 6.41 -8.61 -14.93
N GLU A 88 6.75 -9.67 -15.65
CA GLU A 88 5.88 -10.86 -15.84
C GLU A 88 5.56 -11.53 -14.51
N ARG A 89 6.50 -11.52 -13.57
CA ARG A 89 6.24 -11.99 -12.20
C ARG A 89 5.36 -11.03 -11.39
N GLY A 90 4.99 -9.86 -11.91
CA GLY A 90 4.17 -8.86 -11.21
C GLY A 90 4.97 -8.01 -10.22
N LEU A 91 6.30 -8.15 -10.19
CA LEU A 91 7.24 -7.41 -9.36
C LEU A 91 7.61 -6.07 -10.03
N ASP A 92 8.16 -5.14 -9.26
CA ASP A 92 8.67 -3.87 -9.81
C ASP A 92 10.18 -3.79 -9.75
N HIS A 93 10.81 -4.59 -8.88
CA HIS A 93 12.26 -4.58 -8.66
C HIS A 93 12.86 -5.97 -8.81
N CYS A 94 14.11 -6.02 -9.24
CA CYS A 94 15.02 -7.12 -8.93
C CYS A 94 15.83 -6.80 -7.66
N PRO A 95 16.48 -7.79 -7.01
CA PRO A 95 17.24 -7.58 -5.78
C PRO A 95 18.27 -6.44 -5.86
N ALA A 96 19.02 -6.36 -6.97
CA ALA A 96 20.01 -5.31 -7.18
C ALA A 96 19.36 -3.92 -7.24
N THR A 97 18.31 -3.74 -8.06
CA THR A 97 17.62 -2.45 -8.18
C THR A 97 16.97 -2.01 -6.87
N LYS A 98 16.41 -2.95 -6.09
CA LYS A 98 15.80 -2.64 -4.80
C LYS A 98 16.83 -2.11 -3.81
N ALA A 99 17.98 -2.77 -3.73
CA ALA A 99 19.07 -2.37 -2.84
C ALA A 99 19.63 -0.98 -3.20
N LEU A 100 19.80 -0.71 -4.50
CA LEU A 100 20.23 0.61 -4.99
C LEU A 100 19.19 1.70 -4.67
N LEU A 101 17.91 1.43 -4.91
CA LEU A 101 16.83 2.39 -4.68
C LEU A 101 16.70 2.76 -3.20
N ASP A 102 16.81 1.78 -2.29
CA ASP A 102 16.78 2.03 -0.84
C ASP A 102 17.92 2.94 -0.37
N GLU A 103 19.11 2.79 -0.95
CA GLU A 103 20.29 3.60 -0.64
C GLU A 103 20.23 5.01 -1.24
N THR A 104 19.54 5.16 -2.37
CA THR A 104 19.47 6.38 -3.19
C THR A 104 18.43 7.39 -2.68
N ARG A 105 17.68 7.06 -1.62
CA ARG A 105 16.71 7.97 -1.00
C ARG A 105 17.40 9.13 -0.29
N ALA A 106 17.88 10.10 -1.06
CA ALA A 106 18.42 11.36 -0.59
C ALA A 106 17.54 12.52 -1.10
N PRO A 107 17.32 13.58 -0.30
CA PRO A 107 16.64 14.78 -0.77
C PRO A 107 17.34 15.31 -2.03
N GLY A 108 16.59 15.39 -3.13
CA GLY A 108 17.07 15.95 -4.40
C GLY A 108 17.32 14.95 -5.52
N ILE A 109 17.47 13.63 -5.26
CA ILE A 109 17.54 12.65 -6.36
C ILE A 109 16.12 12.31 -6.79
N HIS A 110 15.81 12.54 -8.06
CA HIS A 110 14.46 12.41 -8.62
C HIS A 110 14.27 11.06 -9.31
N TYR A 111 15.29 10.61 -10.03
CA TYR A 111 15.24 9.38 -10.82
C TYR A 111 16.47 8.51 -10.55
N LEU A 112 16.30 7.21 -10.71
CA LEU A 112 17.36 6.22 -10.61
C LEU A 112 17.45 5.42 -11.91
N LEU A 113 18.62 5.45 -12.55
CA LEU A 113 18.97 4.55 -13.64
C LEU A 113 19.88 3.45 -13.10
N ALA A 114 19.52 2.19 -13.31
CA ALA A 114 20.39 1.05 -13.06
C ALA A 114 20.59 0.28 -14.36
N THR A 115 21.83 0.07 -14.78
CA THR A 115 22.13 -0.62 -16.04
C THR A 115 23.41 -1.45 -15.93
N ASP A 116 23.42 -2.63 -16.55
CA ASP A 116 24.64 -3.42 -16.79
C ASP A 116 25.11 -3.30 -18.26
N LEU A 117 24.64 -2.24 -18.93
CA LEU A 117 24.78 -1.89 -20.34
C LEU A 117 24.05 -2.84 -21.32
N HIS A 118 23.35 -3.87 -20.84
CA HIS A 118 22.43 -4.65 -21.65
C HIS A 118 21.01 -4.55 -21.12
N ARG A 119 20.85 -4.81 -19.82
CA ARG A 119 19.60 -4.62 -19.08
C ARG A 119 19.62 -3.26 -18.42
N SER A 120 18.48 -2.58 -18.46
CA SER A 120 18.34 -1.25 -17.88
C SER A 120 16.99 -1.08 -17.21
N TYR A 121 17.00 -0.40 -16.07
CA TYR A 121 15.81 0.02 -15.34
C TYR A 121 15.88 1.51 -15.04
N LEU A 122 14.79 2.23 -15.27
CA LEU A 122 14.63 3.62 -14.92
C LEU A 122 13.45 3.77 -13.96
N TYR A 123 13.73 4.24 -12.74
CA TYR A 123 12.75 4.44 -11.70
C TYR A 123 12.55 5.91 -11.38
N ASP A 124 11.33 6.25 -10.97
CA ASP A 124 11.09 7.41 -10.12
C ASP A 124 11.57 7.08 -8.70
N ALA A 125 12.59 7.79 -8.22
CA ALA A 125 13.24 7.49 -6.95
C ALA A 125 12.35 7.81 -5.73
N ARG A 126 11.31 8.64 -5.91
CA ARG A 126 10.41 9.06 -4.83
C ARG A 126 9.24 8.09 -4.67
N THR A 127 8.66 7.68 -5.79
CA THR A 127 7.46 6.83 -5.81
C THR A 127 7.76 5.34 -5.98
N GLU A 128 9.03 5.00 -6.28
CA GLU A 128 9.49 3.65 -6.63
C GLU A 128 8.85 3.07 -7.90
N GLU A 129 8.23 3.92 -8.71
CA GLU A 129 7.59 3.52 -9.96
C GLU A 129 8.65 3.18 -11.01
N LEU A 130 8.55 1.99 -11.61
CA LEU A 130 9.32 1.61 -12.80
C LEU A 130 8.75 2.34 -14.03
N LEU A 131 9.51 3.31 -14.54
CA LEU A 131 9.11 4.18 -15.66
C LEU A 131 9.39 3.53 -17.01
N LEU A 132 10.65 3.12 -17.21
CA LEU A 132 11.13 2.47 -18.42
C LEU A 132 12.05 1.32 -18.06
N HIS A 133 12.10 0.32 -18.92
CA HIS A 133 13.06 -0.77 -18.82
C HIS A 133 13.44 -1.28 -20.20
N ALA A 134 14.61 -1.91 -20.28
CA ALA A 134 15.09 -2.57 -21.48
C ALA A 134 15.78 -3.88 -21.11
N ASP A 135 15.42 -4.96 -21.79
CA ASP A 135 16.09 -6.26 -21.67
C ASP A 135 17.35 -6.34 -22.52
N ASP A 136 17.48 -5.47 -23.53
CA ASP A 136 18.60 -5.41 -24.46
C ASP A 136 18.95 -3.97 -24.91
N PRO A 137 20.15 -3.76 -25.49
CA PRO A 137 20.61 -2.43 -25.93
C PRO A 137 19.77 -1.77 -27.02
N ARG A 138 19.07 -2.54 -27.85
CA ARG A 138 18.26 -2.00 -28.95
C ARG A 138 17.02 -1.32 -28.37
N VAL A 139 16.37 -1.97 -27.41
CA VAL A 139 15.25 -1.38 -26.65
C VAL A 139 15.72 -0.18 -25.83
N PHE A 140 16.89 -0.27 -25.18
CA PHE A 140 17.47 0.88 -24.47
C PHE A 140 17.59 2.10 -25.40
N ASN A 141 18.13 1.90 -26.59
CA ASN A 141 18.36 2.97 -27.54
C ASN A 141 17.08 3.53 -28.16
N ALA A 142 16.05 2.69 -28.33
CA ALA A 142 14.74 3.11 -28.84
C ALA A 142 13.96 3.92 -27.79
N ASP A 143 13.97 3.48 -26.53
CA ASP A 143 13.03 3.97 -25.52
C ASP A 143 13.70 4.78 -24.41
N LEU A 144 14.81 4.29 -23.83
CA LEU A 144 15.47 4.94 -22.69
C LEU A 144 16.40 6.07 -23.13
N ALA A 145 17.20 5.89 -24.19
CA ALA A 145 18.17 6.88 -24.63
C ALA A 145 17.50 8.22 -25.01
N PRO A 146 16.37 8.27 -25.74
CA PRO A 146 15.68 9.53 -26.00
C PRO A 146 15.19 10.21 -24.72
N ALA A 147 14.76 9.45 -23.72
CA ALA A 147 14.30 10.00 -22.43
C ALA A 147 15.46 10.50 -21.56
N LEU A 148 16.67 9.92 -21.70
CA LEU A 148 17.84 10.19 -20.86
C LEU A 148 18.88 11.14 -21.46
N ARG A 149 18.76 11.56 -22.72
CA ARG A 149 19.66 12.56 -23.31
C ARG A 149 19.62 13.85 -22.51
N ARG A 150 20.79 14.43 -22.18
CA ARG A 150 20.91 15.66 -21.36
C ARG A 150 19.95 16.75 -21.80
N GLN A 151 19.97 17.10 -23.09
CA GLN A 151 19.13 18.15 -23.67
C GLN A 151 17.62 17.89 -23.52
N ASN A 152 17.21 16.62 -23.49
CA ASN A 152 15.80 16.26 -23.32
C ASN A 152 15.42 16.27 -21.84
N VAL A 153 16.29 15.79 -20.95
CA VAL A 153 16.08 15.84 -19.50
C VAL A 153 15.97 17.28 -19.02
N GLU A 154 16.80 18.18 -19.54
CA GLU A 154 16.73 19.62 -19.25
C GLU A 154 15.42 20.27 -19.73
N ARG A 155 14.76 19.68 -20.73
CA ARG A 155 13.44 20.10 -21.24
C ARG A 155 12.26 19.44 -20.53
N GLY A 156 12.51 18.56 -19.56
CA GLY A 156 11.45 17.89 -18.80
C GLY A 156 11.05 16.50 -19.32
N SER A 157 11.89 15.83 -20.12
CA SER A 157 11.52 14.54 -20.73
C SER A 157 11.16 13.44 -19.74
N LEU A 158 11.73 13.46 -18.53
CA LEU A 158 11.46 12.46 -17.49
C LEU A 158 10.15 12.73 -16.76
N GLU A 159 9.81 14.01 -16.59
CA GLU A 159 8.53 14.47 -16.05
C GLU A 159 7.38 14.16 -17.00
N ASP A 160 7.62 14.26 -18.32
CA ASP A 160 6.65 13.97 -19.39
C ASP A 160 6.46 12.47 -19.66
N LEU A 161 7.26 11.59 -19.03
CA LEU A 161 7.09 10.15 -19.19
C LEU A 161 5.70 9.72 -18.71
N ARG A 162 5.00 9.00 -19.59
CA ARG A 162 3.69 8.44 -19.26
C ARG A 162 3.81 7.47 -18.09
N ARG A 163 3.22 7.84 -16.96
CA ARG A 163 3.11 6.98 -15.77
C ARG A 163 2.19 5.78 -16.04
N GLN A 164 2.47 4.66 -15.39
CA GLN A 164 1.67 3.46 -15.55
C GLN A 164 0.26 3.72 -14.99
N PRO A 165 -0.80 3.42 -15.75
CA PRO A 165 -2.14 3.59 -15.23
C PRO A 165 -2.35 2.65 -14.04
N ARG A 166 -3.12 3.11 -13.05
CA ARG A 166 -3.45 2.34 -11.84
C ARG A 166 -3.92 0.91 -12.14
N SER A 167 -4.68 0.73 -13.22
CA SER A 167 -5.17 -0.57 -13.67
C SER A 167 -4.05 -1.57 -14.00
N VAL A 168 -2.89 -1.09 -14.49
CA VAL A 168 -1.72 -1.94 -14.77
C VAL A 168 -1.02 -2.32 -13.47
N VAL A 169 -0.84 -1.37 -12.55
CA VAL A 169 -0.26 -1.61 -11.23
C VAL A 169 -1.10 -2.61 -10.44
N ALA A 170 -2.42 -2.40 -10.41
CA ALA A 170 -3.39 -3.26 -9.78
C ALA A 170 -3.43 -4.67 -10.39
N ARG A 171 -3.34 -4.77 -11.73
CA ARG A 171 -3.24 -6.06 -12.42
C ARG A 171 -2.00 -6.83 -12.02
N ARG A 172 -0.83 -6.19 -11.96
CA ARG A 172 0.42 -6.84 -11.55
C ARG A 172 0.36 -7.33 -10.10
N LEU A 173 -0.19 -6.51 -9.19
CA LEU A 173 -0.41 -6.92 -7.80
C LEU A 173 -1.35 -8.14 -7.71
N ARG A 174 -2.43 -8.13 -8.50
CA ARG A 174 -3.36 -9.26 -8.60
C ARG A 174 -2.67 -10.53 -9.09
N GLU A 175 -1.99 -10.46 -10.23
CA GLU A 175 -1.34 -11.62 -10.86
C GLU A 175 -0.29 -12.22 -9.90
N TRP A 176 0.45 -11.36 -9.19
CA TRP A 176 1.36 -11.77 -8.13
C TRP A 176 0.64 -12.49 -6.98
N ASN A 177 -0.41 -11.88 -6.41
CA ASN A 177 -1.20 -12.45 -5.32
C ASN A 177 -1.85 -13.79 -5.71
N GLN A 178 -2.42 -13.88 -6.92
CA GLN A 178 -3.08 -15.09 -7.42
C GLN A 178 -2.08 -16.25 -7.60
N ARG A 179 -0.90 -15.97 -8.16
CA ARG A 179 0.15 -16.99 -8.30
C ARG A 179 0.55 -17.56 -6.94
N TRP A 180 0.72 -16.70 -5.94
CA TRP A 180 1.06 -17.13 -4.59
C TRP A 180 -0.09 -17.87 -3.90
N ALA A 181 -1.32 -17.37 -4.00
CA ALA A 181 -2.48 -18.04 -3.43
C ALA A 181 -2.65 -19.45 -4.04
N GLU A 182 -2.53 -19.59 -5.37
CA GLU A 182 -2.61 -20.90 -6.04
C GLU A 182 -1.47 -21.83 -5.60
N HIS A 183 -0.24 -21.32 -5.50
CA HIS A 183 0.88 -22.09 -4.99
C HIS A 183 0.64 -22.58 -3.56
N LEU A 184 0.19 -21.70 -2.65
CA LEU A 184 -0.09 -22.06 -1.25
C LEU A 184 -1.24 -23.07 -1.14
N ARG A 185 -2.30 -22.93 -1.95
CA ARG A 185 -3.39 -23.90 -2.02
C ARG A 185 -2.88 -25.28 -2.43
N ARG A 186 -2.03 -25.34 -3.46
CA ARG A 186 -1.49 -26.59 -3.98
C ARG A 186 -0.57 -27.28 -2.97
N GLU A 187 0.36 -26.52 -2.36
CA GLU A 187 1.35 -27.07 -1.43
C GLU A 187 0.75 -27.39 -0.04
N GLY A 188 -0.18 -26.58 0.43
CA GLY A 188 -0.76 -26.71 1.78
C GLY A 188 -2.12 -27.41 1.84
N ARG A 189 -2.81 -27.58 0.70
CA ARG A 189 -4.21 -28.06 0.63
C ARG A 189 -5.16 -27.27 1.53
N ILE A 190 -4.96 -25.95 1.58
CA ILE A 190 -5.74 -25.02 2.40
C ILE A 190 -6.86 -24.36 1.58
N SER A 191 -7.79 -23.72 2.29
CA SER A 191 -8.89 -22.95 1.70
C SER A 191 -8.41 -21.78 0.81
N GLU A 192 -9.27 -21.31 -0.10
CA GLU A 192 -8.98 -20.13 -0.93
C GLU A 192 -8.82 -18.87 -0.06
N GLU A 193 -9.67 -18.77 0.95
CA GLU A 193 -9.69 -17.70 1.93
C GLU A 193 -8.34 -17.64 2.65
N ALA A 194 -7.87 -18.75 3.21
CA ALA A 194 -6.60 -18.79 3.92
C ALA A 194 -5.40 -18.56 3.01
N ALA A 195 -5.40 -19.10 1.80
CA ALA A 195 -4.32 -18.89 0.85
C ALA A 195 -4.20 -17.43 0.36
N SER A 196 -5.28 -16.64 0.46
CA SER A 196 -5.28 -15.23 0.09
C SER A 196 -4.80 -14.31 1.24
N LEU A 197 -4.91 -14.75 2.50
CA LEU A 197 -4.57 -13.94 3.67
C LEU A 197 -3.13 -13.40 3.67
N PRO A 198 -2.07 -14.11 3.20
CA PRO A 198 -0.73 -13.52 3.13
C PRO A 198 -0.67 -12.26 2.27
N GLY A 199 -1.39 -12.24 1.15
CA GLY A 199 -1.50 -11.06 0.29
C GLY A 199 -2.21 -9.90 0.98
N ASP A 200 -3.31 -10.19 1.68
CA ASP A 200 -4.08 -9.18 2.43
C ASP A 200 -3.26 -8.62 3.61
N ARG A 201 -2.59 -9.49 4.37
CA ARG A 201 -1.65 -9.13 5.45
C ARG A 201 -0.51 -8.26 4.93
N LEU A 202 0.06 -8.61 3.76
CA LEU A 202 1.09 -7.79 3.13
C LEU A 202 0.56 -6.42 2.72
N CYS A 203 -0.66 -6.34 2.17
CA CYS A 203 -1.30 -5.07 1.82
C CYS A 203 -1.44 -4.17 3.05
N VAL A 204 -1.96 -4.69 4.17
CA VAL A 204 -2.09 -3.91 5.41
C VAL A 204 -0.72 -3.51 5.96
N ALA A 205 0.24 -4.44 6.06
CA ALA A 205 1.56 -4.14 6.60
C ALA A 205 2.29 -3.07 5.79
N ARG A 206 2.34 -3.21 4.46
CA ARG A 206 3.03 -2.26 3.57
C ARG A 206 2.34 -0.91 3.51
N PHE A 207 1.01 -0.89 3.57
CA PHE A 207 0.25 0.34 3.72
C PHE A 207 0.62 1.01 5.04
N LEU A 208 0.43 0.34 6.17
CA LEU A 208 0.66 0.90 7.51
C LEU A 208 2.10 1.40 7.73
N PHE A 209 3.13 0.74 7.18
CA PHE A 209 4.51 1.19 7.27
C PHE A 209 4.77 2.55 6.59
N GLY A 210 3.92 2.97 5.66
CA GLY A 210 3.99 4.27 5.01
C GLY A 210 3.30 5.40 5.77
N HIS A 211 2.52 5.09 6.81
CA HIS A 211 1.66 6.06 7.50
C HIS A 211 2.17 6.34 8.92
N ASP A 212 2.09 7.59 9.37
CA ASP A 212 2.57 8.00 10.70
C ASP A 212 1.59 7.79 11.86
N ILE A 213 1.06 6.57 11.92
CA ILE A 213 0.15 6.09 12.97
C ILE A 213 0.78 4.91 13.72
N LEU A 214 0.21 4.54 14.89
CA LEU A 214 0.69 3.42 15.73
C LEU A 214 2.20 3.50 16.06
N ARG A 215 2.72 4.72 16.31
CA ARG A 215 4.16 5.04 16.41
C ARG A 215 4.95 4.10 17.33
N ARG A 216 4.35 3.61 18.42
CA ARG A 216 5.01 2.72 19.38
C ARG A 216 5.40 1.37 18.79
N THR A 217 4.58 0.80 17.90
CA THR A 217 4.75 -0.57 17.40
C THR A 217 5.16 -0.61 15.94
N ARG A 218 4.75 0.37 15.12
CA ARG A 218 5.01 0.43 13.68
C ARG A 218 6.49 0.23 13.34
N ASP A 219 7.38 1.07 13.86
CA ASP A 219 8.79 1.07 13.46
C ASP A 219 9.50 -0.23 13.83
N ARG A 220 9.15 -0.79 14.99
CA ARG A 220 9.65 -2.09 15.45
C ARG A 220 9.23 -3.20 14.48
N LEU A 221 7.94 -3.25 14.12
CA LEU A 221 7.39 -4.29 13.25
C LEU A 221 7.86 -4.13 11.79
N ALA A 222 7.99 -2.90 11.31
CA ALA A 222 8.56 -2.58 9.99
C ALA A 222 10.02 -3.05 9.89
N ARG A 223 10.83 -2.78 10.93
CA ARG A 223 12.21 -3.23 11.00
C ARG A 223 12.31 -4.76 10.98
N ARG A 224 11.51 -5.44 11.82
CA ARG A 224 11.46 -6.91 11.85
C ARG A 224 11.03 -7.51 10.51
N PHE A 225 10.06 -6.91 9.83
CA PHE A 225 9.68 -7.32 8.47
C PHE A 225 10.85 -7.17 7.50
N GLY A 226 11.55 -6.03 7.52
CA GLY A 226 12.75 -5.80 6.71
C GLY A 226 13.89 -6.78 6.99
N GLU A 227 14.13 -7.11 8.26
CA GLU A 227 15.10 -8.12 8.69
C GLU A 227 14.75 -9.52 8.16
N LEU A 228 13.46 -9.89 8.13
CA LEU A 228 13.01 -11.16 7.54
C LEU A 228 13.19 -11.20 6.03
N VAL A 229 12.87 -10.11 5.32
CA VAL A 229 13.12 -10.00 3.88
C VAL A 229 14.62 -10.12 3.57
N ALA A 230 15.47 -9.44 4.35
CA ALA A 230 16.92 -9.52 4.21
C ALA A 230 17.43 -10.95 4.47
N ARG A 231 16.96 -11.61 5.54
CA ARG A 231 17.33 -13.01 5.85
C ARG A 231 16.88 -13.98 4.77
N ALA A 232 15.65 -13.83 4.26
CA ALA A 232 15.10 -14.66 3.18
C ALA A 232 15.89 -14.53 1.87
N SER A 233 16.52 -13.37 1.64
CA SER A 233 17.37 -13.07 0.49
C SER A 233 18.84 -13.47 0.69
N GLY A 234 19.24 -13.83 1.91
CA GLY A 234 20.60 -14.22 2.26
C GLY A 234 20.92 -15.70 2.00
N VAL A 235 22.12 -16.10 2.42
CA VAL A 235 22.68 -17.45 2.17
C VAL A 235 21.92 -18.56 2.92
N SER A 236 21.29 -18.26 4.06
CA SER A 236 20.56 -19.23 4.88
C SER A 236 19.24 -18.63 5.38
N PRO A 237 18.09 -19.02 4.83
CA PRO A 237 16.78 -18.53 5.24
C PRO A 237 16.21 -19.29 6.46
N ARG A 238 17.04 -20.01 7.22
CA ARG A 238 16.58 -20.87 8.33
C ARG A 238 15.80 -20.08 9.37
N GLY A 239 14.63 -20.60 9.74
CA GLY A 239 13.73 -20.02 10.74
C GLY A 239 12.95 -18.79 10.27
N CYS A 240 13.08 -18.37 8.99
CA CYS A 240 12.29 -17.28 8.43
C CYS A 240 10.78 -17.53 8.54
N GLY A 241 10.34 -18.76 8.30
CA GLY A 241 8.92 -19.10 8.33
C GLY A 241 8.29 -18.96 9.71
N ALA A 242 8.89 -19.58 10.72
CA ALA A 242 8.43 -19.47 12.10
C ALA A 242 8.44 -18.01 12.59
N ASP A 243 9.47 -17.23 12.24
CA ASP A 243 9.53 -15.81 12.59
C ASP A 243 8.51 -14.94 11.86
N LEU A 244 8.15 -15.29 10.62
CA LEU A 244 7.07 -14.62 9.87
C LEU A 244 5.71 -14.84 10.52
N VAL A 245 5.40 -16.08 10.92
CA VAL A 245 4.16 -16.40 11.65
C VAL A 245 4.10 -15.62 12.96
N ARG A 246 5.20 -15.61 13.73
CA ARG A 246 5.30 -14.83 14.96
C ARG A 246 5.11 -13.33 14.71
N LEU A 247 5.70 -12.79 13.65
CA LEU A 247 5.52 -11.38 13.28
C LEU A 247 4.05 -11.06 12.99
N PHE A 248 3.33 -11.94 12.28
CA PHE A 248 1.90 -11.76 12.02
C PHE A 248 1.06 -11.82 13.31
N HIS A 249 1.36 -12.76 14.21
CA HIS A 249 0.69 -12.82 15.51
C HIS A 249 0.97 -11.58 16.36
N ASP A 250 2.20 -11.06 16.34
CA ASP A 250 2.55 -9.81 17.02
C ASP A 250 1.77 -8.62 16.43
N MET A 251 1.64 -8.54 15.10
CA MET A 251 0.82 -7.53 14.42
C MET A 251 -0.66 -7.63 14.83
N TRP A 252 -1.20 -8.85 14.99
CA TRP A 252 -2.55 -9.04 15.50
C TRP A 252 -2.71 -8.57 16.95
N LEU A 253 -1.78 -8.93 17.84
CA LEU A 253 -1.83 -8.54 19.26
C LEU A 253 -1.67 -7.03 19.45
N ASP A 254 -0.73 -6.44 18.72
CA ASP A 254 -0.39 -5.01 18.79
C ASP A 254 -1.46 -4.14 18.12
N TRP A 255 -1.86 -4.47 16.89
CA TRP A 255 -2.73 -3.59 16.09
C TRP A 255 -4.21 -3.95 16.18
N ARG A 256 -4.55 -5.17 16.63
CA ARG A 256 -5.92 -5.73 16.67
C ARG A 256 -6.63 -5.73 15.32
N VAL A 257 -5.86 -5.97 14.24
CA VAL A 257 -6.40 -6.13 12.89
C VAL A 257 -6.74 -7.59 12.64
N GLU A 258 -8.02 -7.87 12.39
CA GLU A 258 -8.55 -9.24 12.25
C GLU A 258 -7.92 -10.03 11.09
N LEU A 259 -7.42 -9.36 10.04
CA LEU A 259 -6.69 -10.02 8.94
C LEU A 259 -5.40 -10.74 9.40
N PHE A 260 -4.85 -10.34 10.54
CA PHE A 260 -3.68 -10.98 11.15
C PHE A 260 -4.04 -12.06 12.18
N ALA A 261 -5.33 -12.28 12.46
CA ALA A 261 -5.77 -13.30 13.41
C ALA A 261 -5.16 -14.67 13.07
N PRO A 262 -4.81 -15.49 14.07
CA PRO A 262 -4.21 -16.80 13.86
C PRO A 262 -5.05 -17.67 12.92
N CYS A 263 -4.39 -18.29 11.94
CA CYS A 263 -5.02 -19.15 10.96
C CYS A 263 -4.22 -20.45 10.91
N PRO A 264 -4.59 -21.50 11.68
CA PRO A 264 -3.74 -22.67 11.90
C PRO A 264 -3.26 -23.35 10.61
N GLU A 265 -4.13 -23.44 9.60
CA GLU A 265 -3.80 -24.04 8.30
C GLU A 265 -2.73 -23.23 7.56
N LEU A 266 -2.85 -21.90 7.55
CA LEU A 266 -1.87 -21.01 6.93
C LEU A 266 -0.58 -20.91 7.75
N ASP A 267 -0.69 -20.83 9.07
CA ASP A 267 0.43 -20.66 9.98
C ASP A 267 1.35 -21.89 9.93
N THR A 268 0.77 -23.09 9.86
CA THR A 268 1.54 -24.34 9.67
C THR A 268 2.29 -24.34 8.34
N LEU A 269 1.65 -23.85 7.27
CA LEU A 269 2.26 -23.79 5.95
C LEU A 269 3.39 -22.75 5.88
N LEU A 270 3.13 -21.53 6.38
CA LEU A 270 4.11 -20.43 6.40
C LEU A 270 5.25 -20.67 7.39
N ALA A 271 5.09 -21.53 8.40
CA ALA A 271 6.20 -21.91 9.27
C ALA A 271 7.34 -22.61 8.52
N ARG A 272 7.08 -23.14 7.31
CA ARG A 272 8.08 -23.81 6.48
C ARG A 272 8.92 -22.79 5.69
N ASP A 273 10.24 -22.85 5.85
CA ASP A 273 11.17 -21.90 5.20
C ASP A 273 11.17 -22.01 3.67
N ASP A 274 10.92 -23.19 3.11
CA ASP A 274 10.82 -23.42 1.66
C ASP A 274 9.60 -22.72 1.03
N ILE A 275 8.61 -22.36 1.84
CA ILE A 275 7.43 -21.58 1.43
C ILE A 275 7.61 -20.10 1.76
N ALA A 276 7.95 -19.78 3.00
CA ALA A 276 8.01 -18.40 3.48
C ALA A 276 9.17 -17.61 2.88
N ALA A 277 10.35 -18.21 2.71
CA ALA A 277 11.51 -17.47 2.22
C ALA A 277 11.34 -16.99 0.77
N PRO A 278 10.89 -17.83 -0.20
CA PRO A 278 10.66 -17.32 -1.54
C PRO A 278 9.50 -16.31 -1.61
N TRP A 279 8.45 -16.47 -0.78
CA TRP A 279 7.38 -15.47 -0.66
C TRP A 279 7.91 -14.13 -0.14
N LEU A 280 8.69 -14.13 0.94
CA LEU A 280 9.31 -12.93 1.52
C LEU A 280 10.27 -12.23 0.55
N ARG A 281 11.06 -13.00 -0.21
CA ARG A 281 11.94 -12.46 -1.25
C ARG A 281 11.14 -11.67 -2.27
N GLU A 282 10.04 -12.24 -2.79
CA GLU A 282 9.20 -11.51 -3.75
C GLU A 282 8.44 -10.34 -3.11
N ALA A 283 7.92 -10.52 -1.89
CA ALA A 283 7.20 -9.46 -1.17
C ALA A 283 8.08 -8.21 -0.95
N GLY A 284 9.39 -8.40 -0.73
CA GLY A 284 10.37 -7.33 -0.61
C GLY A 284 10.64 -6.56 -1.92
N LEU A 285 10.26 -7.11 -3.07
CA LEU A 285 10.50 -6.56 -4.41
C LEU A 285 9.26 -5.85 -5.00
N LEU A 286 8.16 -5.80 -4.25
CA LEU A 286 6.98 -5.01 -4.60
C LEU A 286 7.17 -3.54 -4.20
N GLY A 287 7.03 -2.66 -5.18
CA GLY A 287 7.09 -1.21 -5.04
C GLY A 287 5.93 -0.65 -4.22
N ARG A 288 6.19 0.46 -3.54
CA ARG A 288 5.19 1.15 -2.68
C ARG A 288 3.92 1.55 -3.43
N ASN A 289 4.03 1.93 -4.70
CA ASN A 289 2.91 2.37 -5.53
C ASN A 289 1.77 1.34 -5.67
N LYS A 290 2.03 0.03 -5.44
CA LYS A 290 0.99 -1.01 -5.40
C LYS A 290 0.12 -0.95 -4.14
N PHE A 291 0.66 -0.44 -3.04
CA PHE A 291 0.01 -0.44 -1.74
C PHE A 291 -0.69 0.91 -1.52
N THR A 292 -1.60 1.25 -2.43
CA THR A 292 -2.55 2.37 -2.27
C THR A 292 -3.96 1.80 -2.22
N LEU A 293 -4.88 2.44 -1.49
CA LEU A 293 -6.27 1.97 -1.37
C LEU A 293 -6.91 1.71 -2.74
N ALA A 294 -6.67 2.62 -3.69
CA ALA A 294 -7.22 2.52 -5.02
C ALA A 294 -6.59 1.39 -5.85
N ALA A 295 -5.27 1.18 -5.78
CA ALA A 295 -4.61 0.08 -6.50
C ALA A 295 -5.00 -1.29 -5.91
N VAL A 296 -5.11 -1.38 -4.57
CA VAL A 296 -5.57 -2.59 -3.88
C VAL A 296 -7.01 -2.92 -4.27
N LEU A 297 -7.94 -1.96 -4.23
CA LEU A 297 -9.33 -2.15 -4.68
C LEU A 297 -9.37 -2.64 -6.14
N GLU A 298 -8.65 -1.96 -7.05
CA GLU A 298 -8.64 -2.35 -8.46
C GLU A 298 -8.00 -3.72 -8.72
N SER A 299 -7.17 -4.22 -7.80
CA SER A 299 -6.59 -5.56 -7.94
C SER A 299 -7.68 -6.64 -7.93
N PHE A 300 -8.82 -6.37 -7.29
CA PHE A 300 -10.00 -7.26 -7.28
C PHE A 300 -10.86 -7.18 -8.55
N ASN A 301 -10.55 -6.28 -9.51
CA ASN A 301 -11.26 -6.12 -10.79
C ASN A 301 -10.99 -7.30 -11.76
N HIS A 302 -11.31 -8.52 -11.34
CA HIS A 302 -11.08 -9.76 -12.06
C HIS A 302 -12.07 -10.84 -11.63
N GLY A 303 -12.18 -11.90 -12.45
CA GLY A 303 -13.16 -12.96 -12.24
C GLY A 303 -14.48 -12.65 -12.93
N ASP A 304 -15.57 -13.02 -12.27
CA ASP A 304 -16.92 -12.92 -12.81
C ASP A 304 -17.35 -11.46 -13.05
N PRO A 305 -18.27 -11.22 -13.99
CA PRO A 305 -18.74 -9.87 -14.31
C PRO A 305 -19.36 -9.12 -13.12
N ALA A 306 -20.01 -9.82 -12.19
CA ALA A 306 -20.66 -9.19 -11.05
C ALA A 306 -19.63 -8.62 -10.06
N GLU A 307 -18.56 -9.36 -9.80
CA GLU A 307 -17.46 -8.88 -8.95
C GLU A 307 -16.71 -7.70 -9.58
N LYS A 308 -16.47 -7.76 -10.89
CA LYS A 308 -15.90 -6.62 -11.64
C LYS A 308 -16.78 -5.38 -11.55
N MET A 309 -18.10 -5.55 -11.63
CA MET A 309 -19.06 -4.46 -11.45
C MET A 309 -18.89 -3.84 -10.06
N ARG A 310 -18.92 -4.64 -8.98
CA ARG A 310 -18.78 -4.16 -7.59
C ARG A 310 -17.53 -3.36 -7.30
N VAL A 311 -16.41 -3.68 -7.94
CA VAL A 311 -15.14 -2.94 -7.81
C VAL A 311 -15.18 -1.57 -8.51
N ARG A 312 -15.96 -1.48 -9.60
CA ARG A 312 -16.07 -0.28 -10.44
C ARG A 312 -17.23 0.62 -10.06
N MET A 313 -18.24 0.09 -9.38
CA MET A 313 -19.42 0.84 -8.95
C MET A 313 -18.99 2.10 -8.19
N VAL A 314 -19.52 3.22 -8.66
CA VAL A 314 -19.35 4.52 -8.03
C VAL A 314 -20.52 4.67 -7.06
N PRO A 315 -20.28 5.01 -5.78
CA PRO A 315 -21.36 5.23 -4.83
C PRO A 315 -22.28 6.33 -5.34
N GLU A 316 -23.58 6.03 -5.42
CA GLU A 316 -24.61 7.00 -5.79
C GLU A 316 -25.02 7.84 -4.57
N GLU A 317 -25.44 9.07 -4.81
CA GLU A 317 -26.07 9.89 -3.78
C GLU A 317 -27.39 9.25 -3.34
N ASN A 318 -27.69 9.31 -2.05
CA ASN A 318 -28.92 8.78 -1.50
C ASN A 318 -29.54 9.83 -0.58
N GLU A 319 -30.57 10.52 -1.10
CA GLU A 319 -31.24 11.61 -0.41
C GLU A 319 -31.79 11.19 0.96
N GLU A 320 -32.29 9.96 1.10
CA GLU A 320 -32.84 9.47 2.36
C GLU A 320 -31.75 9.28 3.42
N ARG A 321 -30.61 8.67 3.08
CA ARG A 321 -29.46 8.51 3.98
C ARG A 321 -28.85 9.85 4.34
N ASP A 322 -28.75 10.76 3.39
CA ASP A 322 -28.22 12.11 3.63
C ASP A 322 -29.14 12.92 4.55
N LEU A 323 -30.45 12.86 4.33
CA LEU A 323 -31.44 13.49 5.20
C LEU A 323 -31.43 12.85 6.60
N TYR A 324 -31.27 11.54 6.68
CA TYR A 324 -31.14 10.82 7.95
C TYR A 324 -29.93 11.32 8.74
N LEU A 325 -28.74 11.35 8.13
CA LEU A 325 -27.52 11.85 8.77
C LEU A 325 -27.64 13.32 9.17
N ALA A 326 -28.27 14.15 8.33
CA ALA A 326 -28.49 15.56 8.62
C ALA A 326 -29.40 15.79 9.85
N ARG A 327 -30.38 14.90 10.07
CA ARG A 327 -31.36 14.97 11.16
C ARG A 327 -30.86 14.44 12.50
N LEU A 328 -29.71 13.78 12.55
CA LEU A 328 -29.12 13.32 13.81
C LEU A 328 -28.88 14.49 14.77
N THR A 329 -29.24 14.30 16.02
CA THR A 329 -28.99 15.22 17.15
C THR A 329 -28.06 14.57 18.17
N LEU A 330 -27.63 15.34 19.18
CA LEU A 330 -26.83 14.83 20.31
C LEU A 330 -27.50 13.65 21.03
N ASP A 331 -28.82 13.64 21.12
CA ASP A 331 -29.57 12.57 21.80
C ASP A 331 -29.69 11.29 20.96
N THR A 332 -29.63 11.40 19.64
CA THR A 332 -29.90 10.28 18.73
C THR A 332 -28.66 9.67 18.11
N VAL A 333 -27.51 10.36 18.18
CA VAL A 333 -26.30 10.00 17.43
C VAL A 333 -25.72 8.63 17.79
N ASP A 334 -25.82 8.21 19.05
CA ASP A 334 -25.29 6.92 19.50
C ASP A 334 -26.10 5.73 18.94
N ALA A 335 -27.38 5.97 18.63
CA ALA A 335 -28.26 5.02 17.99
C ALA A 335 -28.17 5.05 16.46
N ALA A 336 -27.39 5.96 15.85
CA ALA A 336 -27.33 6.11 14.40
C ALA A 336 -26.79 4.84 13.71
N ARG A 337 -27.47 4.38 12.65
CA ARG A 337 -27.08 3.18 11.88
C ARG A 337 -27.17 3.47 10.38
N VAL A 338 -26.08 3.20 9.67
CA VAL A 338 -26.03 3.21 8.20
C VAL A 338 -25.65 1.82 7.74
N ALA A 339 -26.43 1.25 6.82
CA ALA A 339 -26.09 -0.02 6.19
C ALA A 339 -25.70 0.15 4.73
N VAL A 340 -24.75 -0.68 4.30
CA VAL A 340 -24.28 -0.79 2.92
C VAL A 340 -24.39 -2.24 2.49
N ASP A 341 -25.10 -2.50 1.39
CA ASP A 341 -25.08 -3.82 0.75
C ASP A 341 -24.02 -3.86 -0.34
N VAL A 342 -22.92 -4.59 -0.10
CA VAL A 342 -21.80 -4.69 -1.06
C VAL A 342 -22.23 -5.32 -2.38
N THR A 343 -23.27 -6.16 -2.36
CA THR A 343 -23.74 -6.82 -3.58
C THR A 343 -24.41 -5.83 -4.53
N GLU A 344 -25.14 -4.87 -3.99
CA GLU A 344 -25.92 -3.87 -4.75
C GLU A 344 -25.15 -2.56 -4.95
N GLU A 345 -24.41 -2.09 -3.94
CA GLU A 345 -23.78 -0.76 -3.92
C GLU A 345 -22.27 -0.80 -4.21
N GLY A 346 -21.66 -1.98 -4.10
CA GLY A 346 -20.23 -2.20 -4.34
C GLY A 346 -19.32 -1.74 -3.20
N TYR A 347 -18.02 -2.00 -3.37
CA TYR A 347 -17.04 -1.83 -2.28
C TYR A 347 -16.76 -0.36 -1.94
N ARG A 348 -16.88 0.54 -2.92
CA ARG A 348 -16.63 1.99 -2.71
C ARG A 348 -17.69 2.64 -1.82
N ALA A 349 -18.89 2.07 -1.77
CA ALA A 349 -19.98 2.57 -0.94
C ALA A 349 -19.62 2.46 0.56
N VAL A 350 -18.84 1.44 0.94
CA VAL A 350 -18.40 1.23 2.33
C VAL A 350 -17.64 2.44 2.84
N THR A 351 -16.58 2.88 2.14
CA THR A 351 -15.76 4.02 2.57
C THR A 351 -16.50 5.34 2.40
N HIS A 352 -17.34 5.46 1.37
CA HIS A 352 -18.16 6.66 1.12
C HIS A 352 -19.13 6.94 2.28
N TRP A 353 -19.92 5.94 2.68
CA TRP A 353 -20.89 6.08 3.76
C TRP A 353 -20.22 6.12 5.13
N PHE A 354 -19.07 5.46 5.31
CA PHE A 354 -18.25 5.62 6.51
C PHE A 354 -17.83 7.08 6.70
N ASP A 355 -17.31 7.73 5.66
CA ASP A 355 -16.85 9.13 5.74
C ASP A 355 -18.00 10.10 6.03
N ARG A 356 -19.18 9.91 5.40
CA ARG A 356 -20.37 10.73 5.68
C ARG A 356 -20.87 10.56 7.12
N LEU A 357 -20.86 9.34 7.63
CA LEU A 357 -21.25 9.06 9.01
C LEU A 357 -20.29 9.72 10.01
N VAL A 358 -18.98 9.60 9.81
CA VAL A 358 -17.98 10.26 10.65
C VAL A 358 -18.08 11.78 10.57
N ALA A 359 -18.36 12.34 9.38
CA ALA A 359 -18.60 13.77 9.23
C ALA A 359 -19.83 14.26 10.02
N ALA A 360 -20.89 13.44 10.10
CA ALA A 360 -22.03 13.73 10.95
C ALA A 360 -21.63 13.74 12.45
N TYR A 361 -20.77 12.81 12.87
CA TYR A 361 -20.23 12.79 14.23
C TYR A 361 -19.35 14.02 14.51
N ASP A 362 -18.46 14.43 13.61
CA ASP A 362 -17.63 15.64 13.76
C ASP A 362 -18.50 16.92 13.89
N ARG A 363 -19.58 17.01 13.11
CA ARG A 363 -20.55 18.12 13.19
C ARG A 363 -21.19 18.17 14.58
N LEU A 364 -21.66 17.02 15.08
CA LEU A 364 -22.35 16.92 16.37
C LEU A 364 -21.40 17.10 17.55
N ASP A 365 -20.15 16.67 17.43
CA ASP A 365 -19.09 16.93 18.41
C ASP A 365 -18.84 18.44 18.57
N THR A 366 -18.79 19.16 17.45
CA THR A 366 -18.68 20.63 17.43
C THR A 366 -19.93 21.31 18.01
N GLU A 367 -21.11 20.71 17.84
CA GLU A 367 -22.35 21.18 18.45
C GLU A 367 -22.35 20.95 19.96
N PHE A 368 -21.91 19.79 20.44
CA PHE A 368 -21.75 19.48 21.85
C PHE A 368 -20.79 20.48 22.52
N ASP A 369 -19.61 20.72 21.94
CA ASP A 369 -18.64 21.67 22.49
C ASP A 369 -19.21 23.08 22.61
N ARG A 370 -20.05 23.51 21.65
CA ARG A 370 -20.74 24.81 21.72
C ARG A 370 -21.78 24.86 22.83
N HIS A 371 -22.61 23.84 22.96
CA HIS A 371 -23.63 23.76 24.02
C HIS A 371 -22.97 23.69 25.41
N SER A 372 -21.94 22.87 25.56
CA SER A 372 -21.18 22.74 26.80
C SER A 372 -20.52 24.05 27.19
N ARG A 373 -19.87 24.78 26.26
CA ARG A 373 -19.30 26.11 26.56
C ARG A 373 -20.36 27.15 26.93
N ALA A 374 -21.53 27.13 26.30
CA ALA A 374 -22.62 28.05 26.62
C ALA A 374 -23.26 27.77 27.98
N ALA A 375 -23.31 26.49 28.39
CA ALA A 375 -23.84 26.05 29.68
C ALA A 375 -22.79 26.04 30.80
N ALA A 376 -21.52 26.35 30.49
CA ALA A 376 -20.43 26.34 31.46
C ALA A 376 -20.64 27.44 32.53
N PRO A 377 -20.37 27.17 33.81
CA PRO A 377 -20.37 28.20 34.85
C PRO A 377 -19.33 29.31 34.57
N PRO A 378 -19.37 30.44 35.30
CA PRO A 378 -18.33 31.46 35.22
C PRO A 378 -16.94 30.87 35.46
N VAL A 379 -15.91 31.43 34.81
CA VAL A 379 -14.53 30.91 34.81
C VAL A 379 -13.96 30.71 36.23
N ASP A 380 -14.41 31.51 37.20
CA ASP A 380 -13.95 31.44 38.60
C ASP A 380 -14.44 30.18 39.35
N ASP A 381 -15.47 29.49 38.84
CA ASP A 381 -16.05 28.26 39.42
C ASP A 381 -15.74 26.99 38.60
N LEU A 382 -15.01 27.10 37.48
CA LEU A 382 -14.64 25.94 36.65
C LEU A 382 -13.39 25.25 37.19
N ASP A 383 -13.58 24.21 37.99
CA ASP A 383 -12.53 23.27 38.34
C ASP A 383 -12.43 22.10 37.33
N LEU A 384 -11.40 21.25 37.50
CA LEU A 384 -11.17 20.09 36.64
C LEU A 384 -12.31 19.04 36.73
N PHE A 385 -13.07 19.02 37.83
CA PHE A 385 -14.19 18.09 38.02
C PHE A 385 -15.42 18.55 37.24
N ALA A 386 -15.71 19.85 37.23
CA ALA A 386 -16.78 20.44 36.41
C ALA A 386 -16.55 20.18 34.91
N TRP A 387 -15.31 20.31 34.41
CA TRP A 387 -14.95 19.92 33.04
C TRP A 387 -15.20 18.43 32.78
N SER A 388 -14.80 17.56 33.70
CA SER A 388 -15.00 16.12 33.56
C SER A 388 -16.48 15.73 33.58
N GLU A 389 -17.31 16.37 34.41
CA GLU A 389 -18.75 16.10 34.46
C GLU A 389 -19.47 16.56 33.20
N MET A 390 -19.05 17.69 32.64
CA MET A 390 -19.55 18.17 31.36
C MET A 390 -19.18 17.23 30.23
N ASP A 391 -17.91 16.82 30.14
CA ASP A 391 -17.45 15.90 29.09
C ASP A 391 -18.01 14.48 29.23
N ALA A 392 -18.35 14.04 30.44
CA ALA A 392 -19.02 12.76 30.68
C ALA A 392 -20.41 12.65 30.02
N ARG A 393 -21.03 13.78 29.64
CA ARG A 393 -22.29 13.81 28.88
C ARG A 393 -22.08 13.74 27.37
N ARG A 394 -20.84 13.69 26.88
CA ARG A 394 -20.53 13.61 25.45
C ARG A 394 -21.04 12.27 24.91
N PRO A 395 -21.79 12.26 23.79
CA PRO A 395 -22.21 11.01 23.14
C PRO A 395 -21.00 10.16 22.76
N ALA A 396 -21.15 8.83 22.84
CA ALA A 396 -20.06 7.89 22.54
C ALA A 396 -19.56 8.04 21.10
N ALA A 397 -20.47 8.31 20.15
CA ALA A 397 -20.17 8.58 18.75
C ALA A 397 -19.28 9.81 18.56
N CYS A 398 -19.37 10.79 19.45
CA CYS A 398 -18.56 12.01 19.41
C CYS A 398 -17.19 11.79 20.07
N ALA A 399 -17.14 10.99 21.14
CA ALA A 399 -15.91 10.67 21.88
C ALA A 399 -14.95 9.76 21.10
N ASP A 400 -15.45 8.67 20.48
CA ASP A 400 -14.66 7.76 19.65
C ASP A 400 -15.33 7.55 18.28
N LYS A 401 -15.14 8.52 17.39
CA LYS A 401 -15.87 8.62 16.11
C LYS A 401 -15.62 7.41 15.21
N LEU A 402 -14.35 7.01 15.06
CA LEU A 402 -13.96 5.90 14.18
C LEU A 402 -14.30 4.54 14.81
N GLY A 403 -14.07 4.36 16.11
CA GLY A 403 -14.43 3.14 16.84
C GLY A 403 -15.93 2.93 16.94
N HIS A 404 -16.70 3.99 17.20
CA HIS A 404 -18.17 3.91 17.22
C HIS A 404 -18.73 3.65 15.81
N ALA A 405 -18.18 4.28 14.77
CA ALA A 405 -18.56 3.97 13.39
C ALA A 405 -18.35 2.48 13.05
N CYS A 406 -17.24 1.87 13.46
CA CYS A 406 -16.99 0.45 13.20
C CYS A 406 -17.84 -0.50 14.05
N SER A 407 -18.06 -0.17 15.32
CA SER A 407 -18.70 -1.08 16.27
C SER A 407 -20.22 -1.00 16.27
N ARG A 408 -20.77 0.15 15.92
CA ARG A 408 -22.20 0.44 16.04
C ARG A 408 -22.74 1.20 14.83
N GLY A 409 -22.03 2.17 14.30
CA GLY A 409 -22.55 3.11 13.30
C GLY A 409 -22.76 2.53 11.90
N LEU A 410 -21.82 1.75 11.39
CA LEU A 410 -21.82 1.20 10.03
C LEU A 410 -22.09 -0.31 10.06
N THR A 411 -22.97 -0.78 9.17
CA THR A 411 -23.18 -2.21 8.89
C THR A 411 -22.94 -2.49 7.40
N VAL A 412 -22.03 -3.40 7.10
CA VAL A 412 -21.64 -3.80 5.75
C VAL A 412 -22.13 -5.23 5.52
N TYR A 413 -23.19 -5.37 4.72
CA TYR A 413 -23.74 -6.67 4.36
C TYR A 413 -22.92 -7.31 3.25
N CYS A 414 -22.41 -8.51 3.53
CA CYS A 414 -21.61 -9.31 2.62
C CYS A 414 -22.34 -10.62 2.30
N ALA A 415 -22.48 -10.95 1.01
CA ALA A 415 -23.14 -12.17 0.54
C ALA A 415 -22.25 -13.42 0.62
N GLY A 416 -20.95 -13.27 0.87
CA GLY A 416 -20.03 -14.41 0.96
C GLY A 416 -18.67 -14.04 1.53
N ALA A 417 -17.84 -15.07 1.76
CA ALA A 417 -16.53 -14.94 2.40
C ALA A 417 -15.59 -13.99 1.64
N ARG A 418 -15.59 -14.04 0.31
CA ARG A 418 -14.80 -13.13 -0.54
C ARG A 418 -15.18 -11.67 -0.33
N GLN A 419 -16.48 -11.34 -0.37
CA GLN A 419 -16.95 -9.96 -0.14
C GLN A 419 -16.60 -9.49 1.27
N ARG A 420 -16.75 -10.36 2.27
CA ARG A 420 -16.37 -10.07 3.65
C ARG A 420 -14.88 -9.75 3.77
N ARG A 421 -14.01 -10.59 3.19
CA ARG A 421 -12.56 -10.39 3.18
C ARG A 421 -12.15 -9.08 2.51
N VAL A 422 -12.65 -8.82 1.31
CA VAL A 422 -12.32 -7.59 0.55
C VAL A 422 -12.82 -6.36 1.29
N SER A 423 -14.04 -6.38 1.83
CA SER A 423 -14.59 -5.25 2.60
C SER A 423 -13.78 -4.99 3.87
N LEU A 424 -13.36 -6.05 4.57
CA LEU A 424 -12.52 -5.94 5.77
C LEU A 424 -11.16 -5.31 5.44
N LEU A 425 -10.51 -5.77 4.37
CA LEU A 425 -9.25 -5.19 3.89
C LEU A 425 -9.42 -3.71 3.55
N LEU A 426 -10.40 -3.35 2.73
CA LEU A 426 -10.59 -1.97 2.30
C LEU A 426 -10.95 -1.03 3.45
N LEU A 427 -11.83 -1.47 4.36
CA LEU A 427 -12.17 -0.69 5.54
C LEU A 427 -10.96 -0.52 6.47
N THR A 428 -10.12 -1.55 6.63
CA THR A 428 -8.88 -1.46 7.42
C THR A 428 -7.91 -0.43 6.82
N LEU A 429 -7.67 -0.47 5.51
CA LEU A 429 -6.80 0.49 4.82
C LEU A 429 -7.39 1.92 4.87
N HIS A 430 -8.71 2.04 4.79
CA HIS A 430 -9.41 3.31 4.93
C HIS A 430 -9.23 3.89 6.34
N LEU A 431 -9.41 3.08 7.39
CA LEU A 431 -9.19 3.51 8.78
C LEU A 431 -7.78 4.03 9.03
N ILE A 432 -6.76 3.36 8.47
CA ILE A 432 -5.37 3.82 8.52
C ILE A 432 -5.24 5.22 7.90
N SER A 433 -5.82 5.41 6.72
CA SER A 433 -5.81 6.69 6.01
C SER A 433 -6.56 7.79 6.79
N ARG A 434 -7.68 7.44 7.43
CA ARG A 434 -8.47 8.38 8.23
C ARG A 434 -7.72 8.83 9.47
N LEU A 435 -7.12 7.92 10.23
CA LEU A 435 -6.31 8.25 11.40
C LEU A 435 -5.16 9.19 11.04
N GLU A 436 -4.44 8.91 9.95
CA GLU A 436 -3.36 9.78 9.49
C GLU A 436 -3.86 11.17 9.09
N SER A 437 -4.95 11.24 8.30
CA SER A 437 -5.53 12.52 7.86
C SER A 437 -6.02 13.41 9.01
N ARG A 438 -6.35 12.79 10.15
CA ARG A 438 -6.79 13.46 11.38
C ARG A 438 -5.65 13.72 12.35
N HIS A 439 -4.43 13.29 12.03
CA HIS A 439 -3.25 13.31 12.91
C HIS A 439 -3.49 12.63 14.27
N GLU A 440 -4.35 11.61 14.30
CA GLU A 440 -4.70 10.87 15.49
C GLU A 440 -3.71 9.70 15.69
N ALA A 441 -2.86 9.81 16.71
CA ALA A 441 -2.01 8.70 17.12
C ALA A 441 -2.86 7.68 17.91
N ALA A 442 -3.01 6.48 17.36
CA ALA A 442 -3.69 5.39 18.04
C ALA A 442 -2.68 4.37 18.59
N ASP A 443 -3.05 3.67 19.67
CA ASP A 443 -2.33 2.47 20.12
C ASP A 443 -2.76 1.23 19.33
N ARG A 444 -4.01 1.22 18.84
CA ARG A 444 -4.65 0.11 18.11
C ARG A 444 -5.61 0.66 17.06
N LEU A 445 -5.90 -0.14 16.03
CA LEU A 445 -6.91 0.24 15.04
C LEU A 445 -8.33 -0.08 15.57
N PRO A 446 -9.34 0.71 15.17
CA PRO A 446 -10.74 0.34 15.35
C PRO A 446 -11.04 -1.05 14.78
N ASP A 447 -11.90 -1.80 15.47
CA ASP A 447 -12.29 -3.16 15.08
C ASP A 447 -13.23 -3.14 13.87
N ALA A 448 -12.63 -3.10 12.67
CA ALA A 448 -13.36 -3.09 11.41
C ALA A 448 -14.26 -4.32 11.22
N ALA A 449 -13.91 -5.47 11.81
CA ALA A 449 -14.66 -6.70 11.63
C ALA A 449 -16.08 -6.61 12.21
N ARG A 450 -16.31 -5.77 13.22
CA ARG A 450 -17.63 -5.51 13.81
C ARG A 450 -18.61 -4.83 12.86
N ALA A 451 -18.11 -4.09 11.88
CA ALA A 451 -18.96 -3.47 10.88
C ALA A 451 -19.50 -4.49 9.87
N LEU A 452 -18.94 -5.71 9.77
CA LEU A 452 -19.28 -6.66 8.72
C LEU A 452 -20.31 -7.69 9.18
N ALA A 453 -21.42 -7.79 8.45
CA ALA A 453 -22.50 -8.72 8.71
C ALA A 453 -22.79 -9.63 7.50
N GLU A 454 -23.35 -10.81 7.76
CA GLU A 454 -23.89 -11.67 6.70
C GLU A 454 -25.13 -11.02 6.08
N ARG A 455 -25.25 -11.10 4.75
CA ARG A 455 -26.41 -10.55 4.04
C ARG A 455 -27.68 -11.35 4.37
N PRO A 456 -28.74 -10.73 4.92
CA PRO A 456 -29.99 -11.43 5.18
C PRO A 456 -30.71 -11.80 3.87
N ARG A 457 -31.53 -12.86 3.91
CA ARG A 457 -32.33 -13.30 2.74
C ARG A 457 -33.31 -12.26 2.23
N VAL A 458 -33.82 -11.42 3.13
CA VAL A 458 -34.64 -10.26 2.84
C VAL A 458 -33.93 -9.08 3.49
N LEU A 459 -33.49 -8.11 2.70
CA LEU A 459 -32.98 -6.87 3.24
C LEU A 459 -34.12 -6.19 4.01
N PRO A 460 -33.90 -5.76 5.26
CA PRO A 460 -34.90 -4.95 5.93
C PRO A 460 -35.14 -3.71 5.06
N ALA A 461 -36.41 -3.32 4.88
CA ALA A 461 -36.75 -2.13 4.09
C ALA A 461 -35.86 -0.95 4.51
N ALA A 462 -35.41 -0.12 3.56
CA ALA A 462 -34.41 0.94 3.80
C ALA A 462 -34.69 1.79 5.05
N GLY A 463 -35.97 2.04 5.39
CA GLY A 463 -36.38 2.74 6.61
C GLY A 463 -36.24 1.97 7.95
N LYS A 464 -36.12 0.64 7.95
CA LYS A 464 -35.88 -0.18 9.17
C LYS A 464 -34.39 -0.30 9.52
N VAL A 465 -33.49 -0.11 8.56
CA VAL A 465 -32.04 -0.15 8.80
C VAL A 465 -31.47 1.23 9.17
N MET A 466 -32.19 2.31 8.81
CA MET A 466 -31.90 3.70 9.20
C MET A 466 -32.67 4.14 10.47
N GLY A 467 -33.04 3.21 11.34
CA GLY A 467 -33.87 3.50 12.52
C GLY A 467 -33.08 4.05 13.70
N ILE A 468 -33.62 5.10 14.34
CA ILE A 468 -33.36 5.38 15.76
C ILE A 468 -34.17 4.33 16.53
N ASN A 469 -33.57 3.22 16.93
CA ASN A 469 -34.28 2.30 17.83
C ASN A 469 -34.46 3.02 19.17
N ALA A 470 -35.71 3.25 19.56
CA ALA A 470 -36.04 3.53 20.96
C ALA A 470 -35.47 2.40 21.83
N PRO A 471 -35.00 2.69 23.06
CA PRO A 471 -34.50 1.66 23.96
C PRO A 471 -35.58 0.58 24.18
N PRO A 472 -35.18 -0.69 24.43
CA PRO A 472 -36.15 -1.72 24.74
C PRO A 472 -36.90 -1.31 26.00
N ASP A 473 -38.23 -1.28 25.93
CA ASP A 473 -39.08 -1.14 27.11
C ASP A 473 -38.74 -2.27 28.08
N GLU A 474 -38.09 -1.93 29.19
CA GLU A 474 -38.07 -2.74 30.40
C GLU A 474 -39.47 -2.73 31.04
N THR A 475 -40.45 -3.29 30.35
CA THR A 475 -41.75 -3.65 30.94
C THR A 475 -42.18 -5.03 30.42
N GLY A 476 -41.32 -6.02 30.65
CA GLY A 476 -41.75 -7.41 30.75
C GLY A 476 -42.35 -7.65 32.14
N GLY A 477 -43.52 -7.06 32.38
CA GLY A 477 -44.37 -7.41 33.50
C GLY A 477 -44.82 -8.87 33.42
N LEU A 478 -44.98 -9.45 34.61
CA LEU A 478 -45.60 -10.74 34.90
C LEU A 478 -46.95 -10.93 34.18
N ASP A 479 -47.22 -12.20 33.84
CA ASP A 479 -48.50 -12.90 33.61
C ASP A 479 -48.24 -13.91 32.46
N ASP A 480 -48.24 -15.25 32.59
CA ASP A 480 -48.79 -16.21 33.57
C ASP A 480 -47.74 -17.25 34.05
#